data_AF-A0A969HMG8-F1
#
_entry.id   AF-A0A969HMG8-F1
#
_cell.length_a   1.000
_cell.length_b   1.000
_cell.length_c   1.000
_cell.angle_alpha   90.00
_cell.angle_beta   90.00
_cell.angle_gamma   90.00
#
_symmetry.space_group_name_H-M   'P 1'
#
loop_
_entity.id
_entity.type
_entity.pdbx_description
1 polymer ?
#
loop_
_entity_poly.entity_id
_entity_poly.type
_entity_poly.pdbx_seq_one_letter_code
_entity_poly.pdbx_strand_id
1 'polypeptide(L)' 'MKKGLEIGLEKGLEKGLEIGEFNKTVKGIQNFLVLNVLTVEQIAQAFEVTVEFVQQVQSGEISLRTTKSEE' A
#
# COMPACT_ATOMS: atom_id res chain seq x y z
N MET A 1 -24.79 -13.12 19.70
CA MET A 1 -23.83 -12.05 20.00
C MET A 1 -22.39 -12.42 19.66
N LYS A 2 -21.83 -13.56 20.11
CA LYS A 2 -20.43 -13.93 19.82
C LYS A 2 -20.04 -13.99 18.33
N LYS A 3 -20.87 -14.63 17.49
CA LYS A 3 -20.61 -14.77 16.04
C LYS A 3 -20.50 -13.43 15.30
N GLY A 4 -21.23 -12.40 15.72
CA GLY A 4 -21.18 -11.08 15.08
C GLY A 4 -19.87 -10.34 15.35
N LEU A 5 -19.33 -10.49 16.56
CA LEU A 5 -18.05 -9.91 16.95
C LEU A 5 -16.87 -10.59 16.24
N GLU A 6 -16.89 -11.92 16.14
CA GLU A 6 -15.85 -12.70 15.45
C GLU A 6 -15.75 -12.32 13.96
N ILE A 7 -16.89 -12.25 13.25
CA ILE A 7 -16.92 -11.86 11.83
C ILE A 7 -16.48 -10.40 11.64
N GLY A 8 -16.85 -9.51 12.58
CA GLY A 8 -16.43 -8.12 12.53
C GLY A 8 -14.91 -7.96 12.70
N LEU A 9 -14.32 -8.70 13.64
CA LEU A 9 -12.88 -8.69 13.89
C LEU A 9 -12.08 -9.26 12.72
N GLU A 10 -12.52 -10.39 12.17
CA GLU A 10 -11.86 -11.04 11.02
C GLU A 10 -11.80 -10.10 9.80
N LYS A 11 -12.93 -9.48 9.45
CA LYS A 11 -13.00 -8.50 8.35
C LYS A 11 -12.17 -7.24 8.62
N GLY A 12 -12.12 -6.80 9.87
CA GLY A 12 -11.29 -5.65 10.27
C GLY A 12 -9.80 -5.94 10.12
N LEU A 13 -9.37 -7.13 10.54
CA LEU A 13 -7.98 -7.58 10.45
C LEU A 13 -7.55 -7.74 8.99
N GLU A 14 -8.37 -8.38 8.15
CA GLU A 14 -8.11 -8.57 6.71
C GLU A 14 -7.89 -7.22 6.00
N LYS A 15 -8.82 -6.27 6.18
CA LYS A 15 -8.68 -4.91 5.61
C LYS A 15 -7.45 -4.18 6.13
N GLY A 16 -7.13 -4.33 7.41
CA GLY A 16 -5.96 -3.73 8.02
C GLY A 16 -4.65 -4.26 7.43
N LEU A 17 -4.58 -5.56 7.20
CA LEU A 17 -3.44 -6.21 6.55
C LEU A 17 -3.27 -5.73 5.10
N GLU A 18 -4.35 -5.73 4.32
CA GLU A 18 -4.32 -5.27 2.92
C GLU A 18 -3.85 -3.80 2.80
N ILE A 19 -4.39 -2.91 3.64
CA ILE A 19 -3.97 -1.51 3.68
C ILE A 19 -2.50 -1.38 4.13
N GLY A 20 -2.07 -2.18 5.09
CA GLY A 20 -0.70 -2.20 5.59
C GLY A 20 0.30 -2.61 4.50
N GLU A 21 0.01 -3.68 3.77
CA GLU A 21 0.83 -4.14 2.65
C GLU A 21 0.89 -3.10 1.54
N PHE A 22 -0.25 -2.55 1.14
CA PHE A 22 -0.33 -1.48 0.16
C PHE A 22 0.54 -0.27 0.56
N ASN A 23 0.39 0.21 1.80
CA ASN A 23 1.14 1.35 2.31
C ASN A 23 2.64 1.08 2.38
N LYS A 24 3.05 -0.13 2.74
CA LYS A 24 4.46 -0.53 2.77
C LYS A 24 5.06 -0.47 1.37
N THR A 25 4.34 -0.98 0.36
CA THR A 25 4.77 -0.92 -1.04
C THR A 25 4.90 0.53 -1.53
N VAL A 26 3.86 1.34 -1.35
CA VAL A 26 3.88 2.76 -1.76
C VAL A 26 5.01 3.53 -1.07
N LYS A 27 5.18 3.37 0.25
CA LYS A 27 6.26 4.02 1.00
C LYS A 27 7.64 3.56 0.54
N GLY A 28 7.80 2.27 0.26
CA GLY A 28 9.04 1.72 -0.29
C GLY A 28 9.39 2.37 -1.62
N ILE A 29 8.45 2.40 -2.56
CA ILE A 29 8.61 3.05 -3.87
C ILE A 29 8.99 4.53 -3.70
N GLN A 30 8.27 5.28 -2.87
CA GLN A 30 8.58 6.69 -2.60
C GLN A 30 10.01 6.89 -2.09
N ASN A 31 10.47 6.04 -1.17
CA ASN A 31 11.85 6.11 -0.67
C ASN A 31 12.87 5.88 -1.79
N PHE A 32 12.66 4.88 -2.66
CA PHE A 32 13.59 4.62 -3.78
C PHE A 32 13.58 5.74 -4.83
N LEU A 33 12.41 6.31 -5.12
CA LEU A 33 12.29 7.47 -6.00
C LEU A 33 13.06 8.68 -5.45
N VAL A 34 12.99 8.93 -4.14
CA VAL A 34 13.74 10.01 -3.47
C VAL A 34 15.25 9.75 -3.51
N LEU A 35 15.68 8.50 -3.31
CA LEU A 35 17.10 8.14 -3.38
C LEU A 35 17.67 8.28 -4.80
N ASN A 36 16.82 8.16 -5.84
CA ASN A 36 17.20 8.30 -7.24
C ASN A 36 18.38 7.39 -7.65
N VAL A 37 18.44 6.19 -7.06
CA VAL A 37 19.49 5.18 -7.28
C VAL A 37 19.10 4.08 -8.27
N LEU A 38 17.80 3.95 -8.57
CA LEU A 38 17.23 2.96 -9.49
C LEU A 38 16.36 3.66 -10.53
N THR A 39 16.23 3.06 -11.72
CA THR A 39 15.24 3.51 -12.70
C THR A 39 13.82 3.10 -12.28
N VAL A 40 12.80 3.72 -12.88
CA VAL A 40 11.39 3.39 -12.62
C VAL A 40 11.09 1.92 -12.90
N GLU A 41 11.69 1.35 -13.96
CA GLU A 41 11.55 -0.07 -14.32
C GLU A 41 12.18 -1.00 -13.29
N GLN A 42 13.34 -0.63 -12.75
CA GLN A 42 14.01 -1.40 -11.69
C GLN A 42 13.22 -1.35 -10.39
N ILE A 43 12.61 -0.21 -10.06
CA ILE A 43 11.72 -0.09 -8.90
C ILE A 43 10.47 -0.95 -9.10
N ALA A 44 9.85 -0.90 -10.29
CA ALA A 44 8.68 -1.71 -10.61
C ALA A 44 8.99 -3.21 -10.44
N GLN A 45 10.14 -3.66 -10.94
CA GLN A 45 10.60 -5.03 -10.77
C GLN A 45 10.85 -5.39 -9.29
N ALA A 46 11.50 -4.51 -8.52
CA ALA A 46 11.85 -4.79 -7.12
C ALA A 46 10.63 -4.92 -6.20
N PHE A 47 9.53 -4.25 -6.53
CA PHE A 47 8.28 -4.28 -5.77
C PHE A 47 7.21 -5.16 -6.42
N GLU A 48 7.52 -5.86 -7.52
CA GLU A 48 6.60 -6.71 -8.28
C GLU A 48 5.32 -5.98 -8.71
N VAL A 49 5.46 -4.72 -9.15
CA VAL A 49 4.37 -3.86 -9.62
C VAL A 49 4.59 -3.44 -11.08
N THR A 50 3.60 -2.80 -11.68
CA THR A 50 3.74 -2.21 -13.02
C THR A 50 4.55 -0.92 -12.99
N VAL A 51 5.19 -0.58 -14.10
CA VAL A 51 5.85 0.73 -14.29
C VAL A 51 4.85 1.87 -14.11
N GLU A 52 3.63 1.72 -14.63
CA GLU A 52 2.53 2.67 -14.47
C GLU A 52 2.22 2.94 -13.00
N PHE A 53 2.15 1.90 -12.16
CA PHE A 53 1.91 2.08 -10.73
C PHE A 53 3.01 2.92 -10.06
N VAL A 54 4.27 2.69 -10.41
CA VAL A 54 5.40 3.49 -9.90
C VAL A 54 5.28 4.95 -10.37
N GLN A 55 4.89 5.18 -11.61
CA GLN A 55 4.65 6.53 -12.16
C GLN A 55 3.50 7.24 -11.45
N GLN A 56 2.40 6.53 -11.12
CA GLN A 56 1.28 7.07 -10.36
C GLN A 56 1.68 7.41 -8.91
N VAL A 57 2.56 6.63 -8.29
CA VAL A 57 3.13 6.97 -6.98
C VAL A 57 4.04 8.20 -7.08
N GLN A 58 4.85 8.29 -8.15
CA GLN A 58 5.75 9.42 -8.40
C GLN A 58 4.98 10.72 -8.67
N SER A 59 3.85 10.65 -9.40
CA SER A 59 2.98 11.80 -9.68
C SER A 59 2.14 12.23 -8.48
N GLY A 60 2.05 11.39 -7.44
CA GLY A 60 1.20 11.59 -6.27
C GLY A 60 -0.27 11.20 -6.48
N GLU A 61 -0.64 10.67 -7.65
CA GLU A 61 -1.97 10.10 -7.91
C GLU A 61 -2.29 8.95 -6.93
N ILE A 62 -1.28 8.13 -6.62
CA ILE A 62 -1.35 7.11 -5.59
C ILE A 62 -0.56 7.55 -4.35
N SER A 63 -1.24 7.50 -3.20
CA SER A 63 -0.71 7.86 -1.89
C SER A 63 -1.14 6.87 -0.81
N LEU A 64 -0.54 6.98 0.38
CA LEU A 64 -0.85 6.11 1.52
C LEU A 64 -2.34 6.16 1.88
N ARG A 65 -2.93 4.98 2.06
CA ARG A 65 -4.31 4.81 2.52
C ARG A 65 -4.36 4.94 4.03
N THR A 66 -5.41 5.57 4.55
CA THR A 66 -5.70 5.60 5.99
C THR A 66 -6.79 4.57 6.31
N THR A 67 -6.59 3.79 7.36
CA THR A 67 -7.71 3.08 8.01
C THR A 67 -8.52 4.16 8.73
N LYS A 68 -9.51 4.76 8.08
CA LYS A 68 -10.53 5.47 8.86
C LYS A 68 -11.23 4.41 9.71
N SER A 69 -10.96 4.43 11.00
CA SER A 69 -11.85 3.88 12.01
C SER A 69 -13.14 4.70 11.89
N GLU A 70 -14.13 4.18 11.17
CA GLU A 70 -15.50 4.64 11.36
C GLU A 70 -15.88 4.26 12.80
N GLU A 71 -15.88 5.27 13.68
CA GLU A 71 -16.47 5.20 15.03
C GLU A 71 -17.99 5.07 14.96
#